data_AF-A0A5P1EMD7-F1
#
_entry.id   AF-A0A5P1EMD7-F1
#
_cell.length_a   1.000
_cell.length_b   1.000
_cell.length_c   1.000
_cell.angle_alpha   90.00
_cell.angle_beta   90.00
_cell.angle_gamma   90.00
#
_symmetry.space_group_name_H-M   'P 1'
#
loop_
_entity.id
_entity.type
_entity.pdbx_description
1 polymer ?
#
loop_
_entity_poly.entity_id
_entity_poly.type
_entity_poly.pdbx_seq_one_letter_code
_entity_poly.pdbx_strand_id
1 'polypeptide(L)'
;MAVYYKFKSAKDYDSILIEGQFISVGNLKERIFESKHLGRGTDFDLMISNAQTNEEYVDEAAMIPKNTSVLIRRVPGCPRMPIVTEPDEYCLAPQF
;
A
#
# COMPACT_ATOMS: atom_id res chain seq x y z
N MET A 1 2.79 10.88 -17.15
CA MET A 1 2.77 9.39 -17.22
C MET A 1 2.07 8.85 -15.99
N ALA A 2 1.64 7.58 -15.98
CA ALA A 2 0.86 7.02 -14.88
C ALA A 2 1.38 5.65 -14.43
N VAL A 3 1.04 5.27 -13.20
CA VAL A 3 1.18 3.91 -12.68
C VAL A 3 -0.19 3.24 -12.76
N TYR A 4 -0.23 2.01 -13.28
CA TYR A 4 -1.45 1.25 -13.40
C TYR A 4 -1.58 0.35 -12.18
N TYR A 5 -2.74 0.35 -11.54
CA TYR A 5 -3.02 -0.48 -10.39
C TYR A 5 -4.33 -1.23 -10.57
N LYS A 6 -4.44 -2.40 -9.98
CA LYS A 6 -5.66 -3.20 -10.00
C LYS A 6 -5.86 -3.91 -8.68
N PHE A 7 -7.05 -3.80 -8.10
CA PHE A 7 -7.39 -4.63 -6.96
C PHE A 7 -7.45 -6.08 -7.37
N LYS A 8 -6.91 -6.98 -6.55
CA LYS A 8 -6.99 -8.43 -6.79
C LYS A 8 -8.44 -8.92 -6.90
N SER A 9 -9.38 -8.22 -6.26
CA SER A 9 -10.82 -8.46 -6.35
C SER A 9 -11.52 -7.78 -7.53
N ALA A 10 -10.88 -6.80 -8.18
CA ALA A 10 -11.44 -6.09 -9.33
C ALA A 10 -11.05 -6.73 -10.65
N LYS A 11 -11.80 -6.45 -11.72
CA LYS A 11 -11.50 -6.92 -13.08
C LYS A 11 -10.66 -5.91 -13.86
N ASP A 12 -10.92 -4.62 -13.68
CA ASP A 12 -10.33 -3.53 -14.44
C ASP A 12 -9.10 -2.91 -13.76
N TYR A 13 -8.23 -2.32 -14.58
CA TYR A 13 -7.10 -1.52 -14.13
C TYR A 13 -7.49 -0.05 -14.02
N ASP A 14 -6.97 0.59 -12.99
CA ASP A 14 -7.09 2.01 -12.75
C ASP A 14 -5.69 2.65 -12.81
N SER A 15 -5.61 3.98 -12.92
CA SER A 15 -4.35 4.66 -13.15
C SER A 15 -4.20 5.90 -12.27
N ILE A 16 -3.03 6.01 -11.63
CA ILE A 16 -2.65 7.20 -10.87
C ILE A 16 -1.64 7.99 -11.69
N LEU A 17 -1.92 9.27 -11.90
CA LEU A 17 -0.99 10.19 -12.55
C LEU A 17 0.23 10.42 -11.63
N ILE A 18 1.43 10.26 -12.18
CA ILE A 18 2.70 10.48 -11.46
C ILE A 18 3.46 11.62 -12.12
N GLU A 19 3.90 12.59 -11.30
CA GLU A 19 4.70 13.73 -11.77
C GLU A 19 6.19 13.37 -11.94
N GLY A 20 6.68 12.37 -11.19
CA GLY A 20 8.07 11.89 -11.22
C GLY A 20 8.37 10.67 -12.11
N GLN A 21 9.61 10.20 -12.08
CA GLN A 21 10.02 8.94 -12.73
C GLN A 21 9.67 7.69 -11.91
N PHE A 22 9.66 7.83 -10.59
CA PHE A 22 9.32 6.79 -9.64
C PHE A 22 8.35 7.36 -8.60
N ILE A 23 7.55 6.51 -7.98
CA ILE A 23 6.71 6.84 -6.84
C ILE A 23 7.01 5.86 -5.70
N SER A 24 7.12 6.38 -4.49
CA SER A 24 7.24 5.55 -3.30
C SER A 24 5.92 4.83 -3.02
N VAL A 25 6.00 3.60 -2.50
CA VAL A 25 4.83 2.82 -2.11
C VAL A 25 3.89 3.61 -1.20
N GLY A 26 4.42 4.31 -0.19
CA GLY A 26 3.61 5.15 0.71
C GLY A 26 2.77 6.20 -0.04
N ASN A 27 3.41 6.98 -0.92
CA ASN A 27 2.72 7.96 -1.75
C ASN A 27 1.69 7.32 -2.68
N LEU A 28 2.00 6.15 -3.25
CA LEU A 28 1.06 5.44 -4.12
C LEU A 28 -0.16 4.96 -3.34
N LYS A 29 0.02 4.43 -2.12
CA LYS A 29 -1.08 4.05 -1.23
C LYS A 29 -1.98 5.25 -0.94
N GLU A 30 -1.42 6.38 -0.53
CA GLU A 30 -2.19 7.60 -0.24
C GLU A 30 -3.04 8.04 -1.43
N ARG A 31 -2.44 8.09 -2.63
CA ARG A 31 -3.18 8.45 -3.86
C ARG A 31 -4.31 7.47 -4.18
N ILE A 32 -4.12 6.18 -3.91
CA ILE A 32 -5.17 5.17 -4.09
C ILE A 32 -6.29 5.34 -3.05
N PHE A 33 -5.93 5.62 -1.78
CA PHE A 33 -6.90 5.92 -0.73
C PHE A 33 -7.76 7.13 -1.09
N GLU A 34 -7.15 8.21 -1.58
CA GLU A 34 -7.85 9.40 -2.07
C GLU A 34 -8.73 9.09 -3.29
N SER A 35 -8.17 8.43 -4.31
CA SER A 35 -8.87 8.18 -5.58
C SER A 35 -10.05 7.22 -5.45
N LYS A 36 -9.95 6.21 -4.59
CA LYS A 36 -10.99 5.18 -4.40
C LYS A 36 -11.81 5.37 -3.13
N HIS A 37 -11.61 6.48 -2.40
CA HIS A 37 -12.31 6.81 -1.17
C HIS A 37 -12.38 5.63 -0.18
N LEU A 38 -11.25 4.92 -0.01
CA LEU A 38 -11.18 3.68 0.77
C LEU A 38 -11.25 3.92 2.29
N GLY A 39 -11.72 5.07 2.74
CA GLY A 39 -11.70 5.48 4.14
C GLY A 39 -10.30 5.89 4.62
N ARG A 40 -10.15 6.17 5.92
CA ARG A 40 -8.91 6.70 6.53
C ARG A 40 -7.82 5.64 6.78
N GLY A 41 -7.80 4.53 6.04
CA GLY A 41 -6.85 3.43 6.27
C GLY A 41 -6.88 2.86 7.69
N THR A 42 -7.97 3.10 8.43
CA THR A 42 -8.08 2.81 9.86
C THR A 42 -8.56 1.38 10.15
N ASP A 43 -9.21 0.77 9.15
CA ASP A 43 -9.80 -0.57 9.21
C ASP A 43 -8.96 -1.60 8.43
N PHE A 44 -8.34 -1.17 7.33
CA PHE A 44 -7.51 -2.02 6.47
C PHE A 44 -6.35 -1.23 5.86
N ASP A 45 -5.22 -1.91 5.65
CA ASP A 45 -4.09 -1.41 4.90
C ASP A 45 -4.09 -1.96 3.45
N LEU A 46 -3.32 -1.33 2.58
CA LEU A 46 -3.14 -1.74 1.20
C LEU A 46 -1.76 -2.36 1.01
N MET A 47 -1.73 -3.65 0.71
CA MET A 47 -0.53 -4.35 0.27
C MET A 47 -0.39 -4.20 -1.24
N ILE A 48 0.79 -3.76 -1.69
CA ILE A 48 1.10 -3.55 -3.10
C ILE A 48 2.04 -4.67 -3.57
N SER A 49 1.71 -5.31 -4.68
CA SER A 49 2.55 -6.34 -5.30
C SER A 49 2.74 -6.04 -6.79
N ASN A 50 3.89 -6.37 -7.36
CA ASN A 50 4.12 -6.22 -8.79
C ASN A 50 3.25 -7.19 -9.59
N ALA A 51 2.55 -6.72 -10.63
CA ALA A 51 1.67 -7.57 -11.43
C ALA A 51 2.43 -8.55 -12.34
N GLN A 52 3.69 -8.27 -12.65
CA GLN A 52 4.52 -9.08 -13.55
C GLN A 52 5.34 -10.10 -12.77
N THR A 53 6.06 -9.66 -11.74
CA THR A 53 6.98 -10.52 -10.98
C THR A 53 6.34 -11.13 -9.73
N ASN A 54 5.15 -10.66 -9.33
CA ASN A 54 4.50 -11.02 -8.06
C ASN A 54 5.33 -10.68 -6.81
N GLU A 55 6.34 -9.82 -6.95
CA GLU A 55 7.11 -9.32 -5.81
C GLU A 55 6.29 -8.34 -4.98
N GLU A 56 6.29 -8.53 -3.66
CA GLU A 56 5.51 -7.72 -2.73
C GLU A 56 6.35 -6.56 -2.21
N TYR A 57 5.81 -5.35 -2.31
CA TYR A 57 6.46 -4.15 -1.79
C TYR A 57 6.04 -3.96 -0.33
N VAL A 58 6.85 -4.51 0.57
CA VAL A 58 6.64 -4.42 2.03
C VAL A 58 7.05 -3.03 2.54
N ASP A 59 8.17 -2.50 2.04
CA ASP A 59 8.69 -1.19 2.43
C ASP A 59 7.94 -0.03 1.77
N GLU A 60 7.47 0.91 2.58
CA GLU A 60 6.80 2.14 2.11
C GLU A 60 7.77 3.07 1.35
N ALA A 61 9.07 2.96 1.64
CA ALA A 61 10.14 3.67 0.97
C ALA A 61 10.51 3.04 -0.39
N ALA A 62 10.03 1.85 -0.72
CA ALA A 62 10.34 1.20 -1.98
C ALA A 62 9.81 2.02 -3.16
N MET A 63 10.62 2.10 -4.22
CA MET A 63 10.34 2.94 -5.38
C MET A 63 9.76 2.12 -6.53
N ILE A 64 8.54 2.45 -6.93
CA ILE A 64 7.86 1.85 -8.07
C ILE A 64 8.08 2.76 -9.28
N PRO A 65 8.64 2.27 -10.39
CA PRO A 65 8.83 3.07 -11.59
C PRO A 65 7.48 3.50 -12.22
N LYS A 66 7.51 4.57 -13.01
CA LYS A 66 6.35 4.94 -13.84
C LYS A 66 6.05 3.84 -14.86
N ASN A 67 4.79 3.74 -15.29
CA ASN A 67 4.30 2.74 -16.25
C ASN A 67 4.40 1.27 -15.78
N THR A 68 4.64 1.01 -14.49
CA THR A 68 4.49 -0.37 -13.97
C THR A 68 3.04 -0.66 -13.67
N SER A 69 2.69 -1.94 -13.72
CA SER A 69 1.39 -2.44 -13.29
C SER A 69 1.54 -3.11 -11.93
N VAL A 70 0.75 -2.68 -10.95
CA VAL A 70 0.74 -3.24 -9.60
C VAL A 70 -0.62 -3.81 -9.25
N LEU A 71 -0.61 -4.82 -8.39
CA LEU A 71 -1.77 -5.44 -7.80
C LEU A 71 -1.93 -4.91 -6.38
N ILE A 72 -3.16 -4.53 -6.04
CA ILE A 72 -3.51 -4.05 -4.72
C ILE A 72 -4.33 -5.11 -4.00
N ARG A 73 -3.92 -5.45 -2.78
CA ARG A 73 -4.65 -6.33 -1.88
C ARG A 73 -4.99 -5.56 -0.61
N ARG A 74 -6.24 -5.67 -0.15
CA ARG A 74 -6.60 -5.21 1.19
C ARG A 74 -6.10 -6.24 2.20
N VAL A 75 -5.29 -5.79 3.13
CA VAL A 75 -4.88 -6.56 4.29
C VAL A 75 -5.54 -5.93 5.51
N PRO A 76 -6.03 -6.73 6.47
CA PRO A 76 -6.46 -6.15 7.73
C PRO A 76 -5.29 -5.35 8.30
N GLY A 77 -5.50 -4.06 8.53
CA GLY A 77 -4.58 -3.29 9.36
C GLY A 77 -4.60 -3.91 10.75
N CYS A 78 -3.51 -3.80 11.51
CA CYS A 78 -3.41 -4.34 12.87
C CYS A 78 -4.76 -4.10 13.58
N PRO A 79 -5.45 -5.16 14.04
CA PRO A 79 -6.75 -4.98 14.65
C PRO A 79 -6.59 -3.95 15.76
N ARG A 80 -7.39 -2.87 15.71
CA ARG A 80 -7.54 -2.02 16.88
C ARG A 80 -7.93 -2.98 17.99
N MET A 81 -7.04 -3.11 18.97
CA MET A 81 -7.06 -4.13 20.00
C MET A 81 -8.49 -4.30 20.53
N PRO A 82 -8.97 -5.53 20.79
CA PRO A 82 -10.17 -5.69 21.61
C PRO A 82 -9.93 -4.94 22.92
N ILE A 83 -10.98 -4.30 23.43
CA ILE A 83 -10.96 -3.60 24.72
C ILE A 83 -10.28 -4.52 25.75
N VAL A 84 -9.15 -4.03 26.30
CA VAL A 84 -8.36 -4.51 27.46
C VAL A 84 -6.90 -4.93 27.15
N THR A 85 -6.00 -4.05 27.58
CA THR A 85 -4.65 -4.23 28.16
C THR A 85 -3.52 -4.74 27.26
N GLU A 86 -2.79 -3.79 26.64
CA GLU A 86 -1.35 -3.46 26.82
C GLU A 86 -0.77 -2.87 25.51
N PRO A 87 0.02 -1.78 25.58
CA PRO A 87 0.59 -1.14 24.40
C PRO A 87 1.77 -1.95 23.84
N ASP A 88 1.57 -2.63 22.70
CA ASP A 88 2.69 -3.26 22.00
C ASP A 88 3.44 -2.22 21.16
N GLU A 89 4.56 -1.85 21.75
CA GLU A 89 5.71 -1.10 21.28
C GLU A 89 6.02 -1.33 19.79
N TYR A 90 6.00 -0.25 19.01
CA TYR A 90 6.72 -0.19 17.74
C TYR A 90 8.16 -0.63 17.99
N CYS A 91 8.62 -1.64 17.24
CA CYS A 91 9.99 -2.13 17.15
C CYS A 91 11.05 -1.05 17.46
N LEU A 92 11.38 -0.88 18.74
CA LEU A 92 12.67 -0.38 19.17
C LEU A 92 13.49 -1.62 19.48
N ALA A 93 14.18 -2.13 18.47
CA ALA A 93 15.37 -2.91 18.74
C ALA A 93 16.50 -1.91 19.08
N PRO A 94 16.96 -1.88 20.34
CA PRO A 94 18.37 -1.76 20.59
C PRO A 94 18.83 -3.00 21.37
N GLN A 95 19.71 -3.80 20.74
CA GLN A 95 20.65 -4.70 21.41
C GLN A 95 21.53 -5.30 20.29
N PHE A 96 22.80 -4.93 20.11
CA PHE A 96 23.85 -4.56 21.07
C PHE A 96 24.63 -3.31 20.65
#